data_AF-A0A2M7I9Y0-F1
#
_entry.id   AF-A0A2M7I9Y0-F1
#
_cell.length_a   1.000
_cell.length_b   1.000
_cell.length_c   1.000
_cell.angle_alpha   90.00
_cell.angle_beta   90.00
_cell.angle_gamma   90.00
#
_symmetry.space_group_name_H-M   'P 1'
#
loop_
_entity.id
_entity.type
_entity.pdbx_description
1 polymer ?
#
loop_
_entity_poly.entity_id
_entity_poly.type
_entity_poly.pdbx_seq_one_letter_code
_entity_poly.pdbx_strand_id
1 'polypeptide(L)'
;MIIRTTLITSSLIASSLVSCAAQATLINRGGGMIYDTDIDITWLADANYAMTSGYDADGLMNWAAANAWAAGLVYGGYENWRLPKG
;
A
#
# COMPACT_ATOMS: atom_id res chain seq x y z
N MET A 1 -8.77 -69.74 22.52
CA MET A 1 -9.52 -68.76 21.70
C MET A 1 -8.83 -67.41 21.84
N ILE A 2 -8.30 -66.88 20.75
CA ILE A 2 -7.40 -65.70 20.73
C ILE A 2 -8.26 -64.43 20.58
N ILE A 3 -8.04 -63.44 21.46
CA ILE A 3 -8.72 -62.14 21.47
C ILE A 3 -8.13 -61.24 20.37
N ARG A 4 -8.97 -60.54 19.58
CA ARG A 4 -8.53 -59.55 18.59
C ARG A 4 -9.22 -58.21 18.83
N THR A 5 -8.49 -57.29 19.46
CA THR A 5 -8.87 -55.89 19.66
C THR A 5 -8.68 -55.15 18.35
N THR A 6 -9.74 -54.54 17.80
CA THR A 6 -9.63 -53.72 16.58
C THR A 6 -9.72 -52.26 16.97
N LEU A 7 -8.58 -51.57 16.95
CA LEU A 7 -8.51 -50.11 17.03
C LEU A 7 -8.49 -49.58 15.60
N ILE A 8 -9.50 -48.82 15.19
CA ILE A 8 -9.42 -48.01 13.97
C ILE A 8 -9.40 -46.55 14.44
N THR A 9 -8.21 -45.98 14.45
CA THR A 9 -7.91 -44.59 14.77
C THR A 9 -8.50 -43.66 13.72
N SER A 10 -9.42 -42.77 14.12
CA SER A 10 -9.85 -41.64 13.29
C SER A 10 -8.68 -40.64 13.17
N SER A 11 -8.09 -40.52 11.99
CA SER A 11 -7.08 -39.49 11.69
C SER A 11 -7.71 -38.08 11.81
N LEU A 12 -7.13 -37.23 12.68
CA LEU A 12 -7.44 -35.80 12.71
C LEU A 12 -6.99 -35.16 11.38
N ILE A 13 -7.92 -34.60 10.61
CA ILE A 13 -7.59 -33.63 9.56
C ILE A 13 -7.52 -32.26 10.24
N ALA A 14 -6.33 -31.89 10.69
CA ALA A 14 -6.03 -30.51 11.07
C ALA A 14 -5.69 -29.73 9.79
N SER A 15 -6.70 -29.16 9.14
CA SER A 15 -6.50 -28.17 8.07
C SER A 15 -6.00 -26.87 8.67
N SER A 16 -4.69 -26.78 8.94
CA SER A 16 -4.03 -25.54 9.31
C SER A 16 -4.08 -24.58 8.12
N LEU A 17 -4.88 -23.53 8.26
CA LEU A 17 -4.87 -22.37 7.38
C LEU A 17 -3.50 -21.71 7.48
N VAL A 18 -2.59 -22.00 6.54
CA VAL A 18 -1.37 -21.21 6.38
C VAL A 18 -1.78 -19.89 5.77
N SER A 19 -2.00 -18.88 6.62
CA SER A 19 -2.11 -17.50 6.17
C SER A 19 -0.72 -17.02 5.79
N CYS A 20 -0.49 -16.77 4.50
CA CYS A 20 0.68 -16.03 4.05
C CYS A 20 0.61 -14.61 4.64
N ALA A 21 1.69 -14.14 5.26
CA ALA A 21 1.79 -12.75 5.66
C ALA A 21 1.93 -11.89 4.40
N ALA A 22 1.00 -10.96 4.15
CA ALA A 22 1.20 -9.89 3.19
C ALA A 22 2.14 -8.86 3.84
N GLN A 23 3.27 -8.55 3.17
CA GLN A 23 4.20 -7.52 3.63
C GLN A 23 4.25 -6.40 2.60
N ALA A 24 3.66 -5.25 2.94
CA ALA A 24 3.82 -4.02 2.18
C ALA A 24 5.02 -3.23 2.68
N THR A 25 6.07 -3.13 1.85
CA THR A 25 7.28 -2.39 2.24
C THR A 25 7.24 -0.98 1.66
N LEU A 26 7.34 0.01 2.56
CA LEU A 26 7.50 1.42 2.21
C LEU A 26 8.94 1.84 2.47
N ILE A 27 9.63 2.33 1.42
CA ILE A 27 11.03 2.71 1.44
C ILE A 27 11.14 4.23 1.31
N ASN A 28 11.73 4.91 2.29
CA ASN A 28 12.07 6.32 2.18
C ASN A 28 13.22 6.49 1.17
N ARG A 29 12.98 7.24 0.08
CA ARG A 29 13.98 7.52 -0.96
C ARG A 29 14.74 8.83 -0.75
N GLY A 30 14.50 9.53 0.36
CA GLY A 30 14.96 10.88 0.61
C GLY A 30 14.12 11.93 -0.12
N GLY A 31 14.37 13.21 0.19
CA GLY A 31 13.74 14.33 -0.51
C GLY A 31 12.21 14.33 -0.47
N GLY A 32 11.59 13.77 0.57
CA GLY A 32 10.13 13.72 0.72
C GLY A 32 9.40 12.69 -0.15
N MET A 33 10.10 11.66 -0.64
CA MET A 33 9.50 10.59 -1.45
C MET A 33 9.51 9.23 -0.74
N ILE A 34 8.39 8.50 -0.83
CA ILE A 34 8.21 7.15 -0.28
C ILE A 34 7.91 6.18 -1.42
N TYR A 35 8.72 5.16 -1.59
CA TYR A 35 8.50 4.12 -2.59
C TYR A 35 7.79 2.92 -2.01
N ASP A 36 6.71 2.52 -2.67
CA ASP A 36 5.90 1.36 -2.36
C ASP A 36 6.33 0.18 -3.24
N THR A 37 6.88 -0.86 -2.61
CA THR A 37 7.42 -2.03 -3.32
C THR A 37 6.35 -2.95 -3.88
N ASP A 38 5.12 -2.88 -3.36
CA ASP A 38 4.08 -3.85 -3.70
C ASP A 38 3.40 -3.48 -5.00
N ILE A 39 3.19 -2.18 -5.21
CA ILE A 39 2.49 -1.61 -6.37
C ILE A 39 3.41 -0.79 -7.28
N ASP A 40 4.72 -0.80 -7.02
CA ASP A 40 5.79 -0.18 -7.80
C ASP A 40 5.51 1.31 -8.12
N ILE A 41 5.16 2.08 -7.09
CA ILE A 41 4.93 3.52 -7.23
C ILE A 41 5.62 4.31 -6.13
N THR A 42 5.94 5.56 -6.45
CA THR A 42 6.46 6.52 -5.49
C THR A 42 5.35 7.50 -5.10
N TRP A 43 5.19 7.68 -3.79
CA TRP A 43 4.30 8.64 -3.15
C TRP A 43 5.08 9.86 -2.67
N LEU A 44 4.41 11.00 -2.58
CA LEU A 44 4.88 12.09 -1.73
C LEU A 44 4.71 11.68 -0.27
N ALA A 45 5.72 11.94 0.55
CA ALA A 45 5.65 11.75 2.00
C ALA A 45 4.66 12.73 2.65
N ASP A 46 4.50 13.90 2.06
CA ASP A 46 3.50 14.89 2.45
C ASP A 46 2.24 14.73 1.61
N ALA A 47 1.20 14.13 2.19
CA ALA A 47 -0.08 13.93 1.52
C ALA A 47 -0.86 15.23 1.29
N ASN A 48 -0.52 16.32 2.01
CA ASN A 48 -1.12 17.64 1.85
C ASN A 48 -0.14 18.63 1.20
N TYR A 49 0.71 18.15 0.30
CA TYR A 49 1.77 18.96 -0.29
C TYR A 49 1.26 20.20 -1.04
N ALA A 50 0.03 20.18 -1.56
CA ALA A 50 -0.60 21.38 -2.14
C ALA A 50 -0.64 22.55 -1.14
N MET A 51 -0.96 22.27 0.13
CA MET A 51 -0.95 23.28 1.19
C MET A 51 0.47 23.68 1.60
N THR A 52 1.32 22.70 1.89
CA THR A 52 2.65 22.97 2.46
C THR A 52 3.65 23.57 1.47
N SER A 53 3.43 23.35 0.16
CA SER A 53 4.15 24.05 -0.91
C SER A 53 3.66 25.49 -1.14
N GLY A 54 2.51 25.87 -0.56
CA GLY A 54 1.87 27.17 -0.77
C GLY A 54 1.07 27.29 -2.08
N TYR A 55 0.80 26.17 -2.77
CA TYR A 55 -0.05 26.17 -3.95
C TYR A 55 -1.52 26.46 -3.60
N ASP A 56 -1.99 25.89 -2.49
CA ASP A 56 -3.32 26.09 -1.93
C ASP A 56 -3.21 26.54 -0.47
N ALA A 57 -4.16 27.35 0.03
CA ALA A 57 -4.07 27.92 1.37
C ALA A 57 -4.44 26.93 2.48
N ASP A 58 -5.36 26.01 2.22
CA ASP A 58 -5.85 25.04 3.21
C ASP A 58 -5.69 23.58 2.74
N GLY A 59 -5.34 23.36 1.47
CA GLY A 59 -5.15 22.04 0.87
C GLY A 59 -6.44 21.39 0.38
N LEU A 60 -7.58 22.07 0.53
CA LEU A 60 -8.89 21.52 0.18
C LEU A 60 -9.25 21.88 -1.26
N MET A 61 -8.97 20.95 -2.16
CA MET A 61 -9.27 21.08 -3.58
C MET A 61 -10.47 20.23 -3.99
N ASN A 62 -11.32 20.76 -4.88
CA ASN A 62 -12.25 19.90 -5.61
C ASN A 62 -11.48 18.97 -6.57
N TRP A 63 -12.17 17.93 -7.08
CA TRP A 63 -11.53 16.91 -7.92
C TRP A 63 -10.81 17.49 -9.15
N ALA A 64 -11.41 18.47 -9.83
CA ALA A 64 -10.82 19.08 -11.02
C ALA A 64 -9.53 19.84 -10.68
N ALA A 65 -9.56 20.65 -9.61
CA ALA A 65 -8.40 21.38 -9.13
C ALA A 65 -7.27 20.45 -8.66
N ALA A 66 -7.60 19.38 -7.94
CA ALA A 66 -6.61 18.40 -7.47
C ALA A 66 -5.93 17.65 -8.63
N ASN A 67 -6.68 17.29 -9.68
CA ASN A 67 -6.09 16.66 -10.87
C ASN A 67 -5.19 17.64 -11.64
N ALA A 68 -5.62 18.90 -11.78
CA ALA A 68 -4.80 19.93 -12.42
C ALA A 68 -3.50 20.19 -11.65
N TRP A 69 -3.58 20.28 -10.31
CA TRP A 69 -2.42 20.42 -9.44
C TRP A 69 -1.45 19.24 -9.59
N ALA A 70 -1.95 18.00 -9.47
CA ALA A 70 -1.11 16.81 -9.56
C ALA A 70 -0.43 16.70 -10.95
N ALA A 71 -1.16 17.01 -12.04
CA ALA A 71 -0.62 16.97 -13.39
C ALA A 71 0.43 18.05 -13.68
N GLY A 72 0.41 19.17 -12.95
CA GLY A 72 1.40 20.25 -13.06
C GLY A 72 2.55 20.15 -12.06
N LEU A 73 2.53 19.17 -11.15
CA LEU A 73 3.52 19.05 -10.10
C LEU A 73 4.86 18.55 -10.65
N VAL A 74 5.93 19.29 -10.36
CA VAL A 74 7.31 18.85 -10.54
C VAL A 74 7.97 18.70 -9.17
N TYR A 75 8.31 17.47 -8.80
CA TYR A 75 8.90 17.16 -7.49
C TYR A 75 9.90 16.02 -7.59
N GLY A 76 11.04 16.15 -6.91
CA GLY A 76 12.11 15.12 -6.93
C GLY A 76 12.73 14.86 -8.31
N GLY A 77 12.56 15.77 -9.27
CA GLY A 77 13.01 15.61 -10.66
C GLY A 77 12.01 14.92 -11.59
N TYR A 78 10.78 14.65 -11.12
CA TYR A 78 9.71 14.01 -11.90
C TYR A 78 8.53 14.95 -12.08
N GLU A 79 7.90 14.92 -13.25
CA GLU A 79 6.78 15.78 -13.66
C GLU A 79 5.46 15.02 -13.91
N ASN A 80 5.47 13.69 -13.77
CA ASN A 80 4.35 12.80 -14.09
C ASN A 80 3.54 12.37 -12.87
N TRP A 81 3.37 13.27 -11.90
CA TRP A 81 2.58 13.01 -10.69
C TRP A 81 1.08 12.90 -11.00
N ARG A 82 0.38 12.08 -10.21
CA ARG A 82 -1.06 11.88 -10.34
C ARG A 82 -1.67 11.53 -8.99
N LEU A 83 -2.97 11.76 -8.86
CA LEU A 83 -3.73 11.29 -7.71
C LEU A 83 -3.78 9.74 -7.69
N PRO A 84 -3.81 9.11 -6.50
CA PRO A 84 -4.12 7.69 -6.37
C PRO A 84 -5.45 7.36 -7.06
N LYS A 85 -5.52 6.20 -7.70
CA LYS A 85 -6.78 5.63 -8.21
C LYS A 85 -7.18 4.49 -7.28
N GLY A 86 -8.47 4.39 -6.98
CA GLY A 86 -9.05 3.26 -6.25
C GLY A 86 -9.29 2.05 -7.13
#